data_AF-A0A4Y2I0W0-F1
#
_entry.id   AF-A0A4Y2I0W0-F1
#
_cell.length_a   1.000
_cell.length_b   1.000
_cell.length_c   1.000
_cell.angle_alpha   90.00
_cell.angle_beta   90.00
_cell.angle_gamma   90.00
#
_symmetry.space_group_name_H-M   'P 1'
#
loop_
_entity.id
_entity.type
_entity.pdbx_description
1 polymer ?
#
loop_
_entity_poly.entity_id
_entity_poly.type
_entity_poly.pdbx_seq_one_letter_code
_entity_poly.pdbx_strand_id
1 'polypeptide(L)'
;MHVIPKEGDKTRGAHCLASTLAGSNPCDVFLWGHLKLLVYATPVDTPEDIVARIAVAATDIKSIPGIFECARESVLCRCKQCNDVSVRHFQQLL
;
A
#
# COMPACT_ATOMS: atom_id res chain seq x y z
N MET A 1 -1.34 -0.94 -49.23
CA MET A 1 -0.10 -1.12 -48.43
C MET A 1 -0.49 -1.00 -46.97
N HIS A 2 -0.52 -2.12 -46.27
CA HIS A 2 -1.06 -2.25 -44.90
C HIS A 2 0.12 -2.20 -43.91
N VAL A 3 0.15 -1.18 -43.05
CA VAL A 3 1.17 -1.04 -42.02
C VAL A 3 0.61 -1.62 -40.72
N ILE A 4 1.10 -2.80 -40.34
CA ILE A 4 0.90 -3.39 -39.03
C ILE A 4 1.72 -2.58 -38.01
N PRO A 5 1.14 -2.02 -36.94
CA PRO A 5 1.93 -1.45 -35.87
C PRO A 5 2.56 -2.59 -35.07
N LYS A 6 3.89 -2.54 -34.93
CA LYS A 6 4.67 -3.46 -34.11
C LYS A 6 4.30 -3.24 -32.64
N GLU A 7 3.75 -4.28 -32.04
CA GLU A 7 3.46 -4.34 -30.61
C GLU A 7 4.78 -4.16 -29.83
N GLY A 8 4.96 -2.98 -29.26
CA GLY A 8 6.09 -2.64 -28.40
C GLY A 8 5.89 -3.26 -27.03
N ASP A 9 6.56 -4.38 -26.83
CA ASP A 9 6.85 -5.08 -25.59
C ASP A 9 6.34 -4.43 -24.28
N LYS A 10 5.16 -4.89 -23.84
CA LYS A 10 4.46 -4.53 -22.61
C LYS A 10 5.07 -5.20 -21.36
N THR A 11 6.36 -5.47 -21.31
CA THR A 11 6.97 -6.15 -20.14
C THR A 11 7.92 -5.29 -19.31
N ARG A 12 8.39 -4.15 -19.84
CA ARG A 12 9.33 -3.29 -19.09
C ARG A 12 8.71 -2.38 -18.03
N GLY A 13 7.40 -2.11 -18.11
CA GLY A 13 6.66 -1.35 -17.09
C GLY A 13 6.37 -2.14 -15.80
N ALA A 14 6.57 -3.46 -15.79
CA ALA A 14 6.33 -4.30 -14.63
C ALA A 14 7.48 -4.27 -13.60
N HIS A 15 8.67 -3.80 -14.00
CA HIS A 15 9.87 -3.84 -13.14
C HIS A 15 9.93 -2.75 -12.07
N CYS A 16 9.03 -1.77 -12.06
CA CYS A 16 8.91 -0.79 -10.97
C CYS A 16 7.80 -1.15 -9.96
N LEU A 17 6.94 -2.12 -10.27
CA LEU A 17 5.85 -2.54 -9.39
C LEU A 17 6.30 -3.49 -8.28
N ALA A 18 7.50 -4.08 -8.40
CA ALA A 18 7.89 -5.20 -7.54
C ALA A 18 8.64 -4.82 -6.24
N SER A 19 9.51 -3.80 -6.25
CA SER A 19 10.57 -3.77 -5.21
C SER A 19 10.22 -3.06 -3.89
N THR A 20 9.12 -2.32 -3.80
CA THR A 20 8.74 -1.64 -2.54
C THR A 20 7.31 -1.98 -2.06
N LEU A 21 6.51 -2.63 -2.91
CA LEU A 21 5.10 -2.95 -2.65
C LEU A 21 4.67 -4.35 -3.13
N ALA A 22 5.56 -5.19 -3.68
CA ALA A 22 5.17 -6.57 -4.01
C ALA A 22 4.90 -7.38 -2.76
N GLY A 23 3.63 -7.48 -2.40
CA GLY A 23 3.11 -8.42 -1.43
C GLY A 23 2.18 -7.82 -0.38
N SER A 24 2.22 -6.50 -0.14
CA SER A 24 1.41 -5.91 0.93
C SER A 24 0.10 -5.33 0.40
N ASN A 25 -1.03 -5.86 0.88
CA ASN A 25 -2.34 -5.26 0.67
C ASN A 25 -2.31 -3.80 1.18
N PRO A 26 -2.94 -2.82 0.49
CA PRO A 26 -3.19 -1.49 1.03
C PRO A 26 -3.67 -1.49 2.49
N CYS A 27 -4.50 -2.48 2.84
CA CYS A 27 -4.94 -2.72 4.21
C CYS A 27 -3.76 -3.11 5.12
N ASP A 28 -2.89 -4.02 4.71
CA ASP A 28 -1.75 -4.48 5.52
C ASP A 28 -0.72 -3.38 5.81
N VAL A 29 -0.61 -2.36 4.96
CA VAL A 29 0.34 -1.25 5.19
C VAL A 29 -0.28 -0.15 6.05
N PHE A 30 -1.50 0.28 5.70
CA PHE A 30 -2.15 1.41 6.35
C PHE A 30 -2.93 1.00 7.60
N LEU A 31 -3.77 -0.03 7.47
CA LEU A 31 -4.65 -0.49 8.53
C LEU A 31 -3.87 -1.17 9.65
N TRP A 32 -2.89 -2.02 9.32
CA TRP A 32 -2.10 -2.72 10.33
C TRP A 32 -1.26 -1.79 11.20
N GLY A 33 -0.68 -0.74 10.61
CA GLY A 33 0.06 0.27 11.36
C GLY A 33 -0.81 0.97 12.40
N HIS A 34 -2.03 1.34 12.02
CA HIS A 34 -2.99 1.99 12.91
C HIS A 34 -3.58 1.02 13.95
N LEU A 35 -3.89 -0.21 13.53
CA LEU A 35 -4.39 -1.26 14.41
C LEU A 35 -3.39 -1.61 15.50
N LYS A 36 -2.09 -1.70 15.18
CA LYS A 36 -1.02 -1.93 16.15
C LYS A 36 -0.96 -0.84 17.22
N LEU A 37 -1.12 0.42 16.84
CA LEU A 37 -1.12 1.53 17.80
C LEU A 37 -2.24 1.39 18.83
N LEU A 38 -3.42 0.92 18.41
CA LEU A 38 -4.57 0.70 19.30
C LEU A 38 -4.43 -0.58 20.15
N VAL A 39 -4.00 -1.67 19.52
CA VAL A 39 -3.86 -3.00 20.16
C VAL A 39 -2.71 -3.03 21.17
N TYR A 40 -1.67 -2.21 20.99
CA TYR A 40 -0.53 -2.15 21.92
C TYR A 40 -0.43 -0.82 22.68
N ALA A 41 -1.49 0.00 22.68
CA ALA A 41 -1.55 1.25 23.45
C ALA A 41 -1.38 1.02 24.97
N THR A 42 -1.78 -0.15 25.44
CA THR A 42 -1.66 -0.59 26.83
C THR A 42 -1.06 -1.99 26.85
N PRO A 43 -0.38 -2.41 27.93
CA PRO A 43 0.10 -3.78 28.08
C PRO A 43 -1.02 -4.79 27.82
N VAL A 44 -0.67 -5.91 27.20
CA VAL A 44 -1.57 -7.04 26.95
C VAL A 44 -1.04 -8.24 27.73
N ASP A 45 -1.90 -8.86 28.53
CA ASP A 45 -1.54 -9.96 29.41
C ASP A 45 -1.82 -11.34 28.79
N THR A 46 -2.79 -11.45 27.86
CA THR A 46 -3.20 -12.75 27.28
C THR A 46 -3.47 -12.68 25.77
N PRO A 47 -3.33 -13.82 25.04
CA PRO A 47 -3.72 -13.90 23.62
C PRO A 47 -5.19 -13.54 23.37
N GLU A 48 -6.08 -13.89 24.30
CA GLU A 48 -7.50 -13.59 24.20
C GLU A 48 -7.77 -12.08 24.28
N ASP A 49 -7.02 -11.36 25.11
CA ASP A 49 -7.06 -9.90 25.18
C ASP A 49 -6.59 -9.27 23.86
N ILE A 50 -5.55 -9.81 23.22
CA ILE A 50 -5.13 -9.37 21.88
C ILE A 50 -6.27 -9.51 20.88
N VAL A 51 -6.96 -10.66 20.85
CA VAL A 51 -8.06 -10.90 19.90
C VAL A 51 -9.23 -9.95 20.16
N ALA A 52 -9.61 -9.75 21.42
CA ALA A 52 -10.68 -8.81 21.80
C ALA A 52 -10.32 -7.38 21.39
N ARG A 53 -9.09 -6.95 21.65
CA ARG A 53 -8.60 -5.61 21.30
C ARG A 53 -8.50 -5.41 19.80
N ILE A 54 -8.09 -6.42 19.04
CA ILE A 54 -8.10 -6.37 17.57
C ILE A 54 -9.53 -6.16 17.06
N ALA A 55 -10.51 -6.89 17.61
CA ALA A 55 -11.90 -6.76 17.18
C ALA A 55 -12.49 -5.37 17.48
N VAL A 56 -12.21 -4.83 18.68
CA VAL A 56 -12.63 -3.48 19.07
C VAL A 56 -11.94 -2.44 18.19
N ALA A 57 -10.61 -2.48 18.06
CA ALA A 57 -9.85 -1.54 17.26
C ALA A 57 -10.25 -1.58 15.78
N ALA A 58 -10.52 -2.75 15.21
CA ALA A 58 -11.01 -2.85 13.84
C ALA A 58 -12.40 -2.20 13.66
N THR A 59 -13.27 -2.32 14.67
CA THR A 59 -14.58 -1.68 14.68
C THR A 59 -14.45 -0.16 14.79
N ASP A 60 -13.58 0.32 15.68
CA ASP A 60 -13.32 1.75 15.86
C ASP A 60 -12.78 2.36 14.58
N ILE A 61 -11.80 1.71 13.94
CA ILE A 61 -11.24 2.19 12.67
C ILE A 61 -12.31 2.20 11.58
N LYS A 62 -13.14 1.15 11.47
CA LYS A 62 -14.24 1.09 10.51
C LYS A 62 -15.27 2.21 10.71
N SER A 63 -15.42 2.71 11.94
CA SER A 63 -16.33 3.82 12.25
C SER A 63 -15.84 5.18 11.74
N ILE A 64 -14.54 5.32 11.43
CA ILE A 64 -13.95 6.56 10.93
C ILE A 64 -14.39 6.78 9.47
N PRO A 65 -15.17 7.82 9.16
CA PRO A 65 -15.58 8.11 7.79
C PRO A 65 -14.35 8.45 6.93
N GLY A 66 -14.28 7.91 5.72
CA GLY A 66 -13.20 8.24 4.78
C GLY A 66 -11.90 7.47 4.99
N ILE A 67 -11.79 6.60 6.01
CA ILE A 67 -10.51 5.97 6.35
C ILE A 67 -9.97 5.05 5.25
N PHE A 68 -10.86 4.38 4.51
CA PHE A 68 -10.48 3.50 3.41
C PHE A 68 -10.16 4.29 2.14
N GLU A 69 -10.78 5.45 1.95
CA GLU A 69 -10.46 6.44 0.94
C GLU A 69 -9.05 6.96 1.15
N CYS A 70 -8.71 7.39 2.37
CA CYS A 70 -7.37 7.84 2.73
C CYS A 70 -6.32 6.74 2.56
N ALA A 71 -6.62 5.49 2.93
CA ALA A 71 -5.74 4.35 2.71
C ALA A 71 -5.42 4.15 1.22
N ARG A 72 -6.46 4.20 0.38
CA ARG A 72 -6.34 4.08 -1.07
C ARG A 72 -5.53 5.22 -1.67
N GLU A 73 -5.78 6.46 -1.26
CA GLU A 73 -5.02 7.63 -1.71
C GLU A 73 -3.55 7.57 -1.30
N SER A 74 -3.25 7.10 -0.08
CA SER A 74 -1.88 6.92 0.39
C SER A 74 -1.09 5.95 -0.50
N VAL A 75 -1.70 4.82 -0.86
CA VAL A 75 -1.09 3.86 -1.79
C VAL A 75 -0.91 4.46 -3.18
N LEU A 76 -1.94 5.12 -3.72
CA LEU A 76 -1.85 5.79 -5.02
C LEU A 76 -0.75 6.85 -5.05
N CYS A 77 -0.60 7.63 -3.98
CA CYS A 77 0.46 8.63 -3.83
C CYS A 77 1.85 7.99 -3.86
N ARG A 78 2.03 6.88 -3.14
CA ARG A 78 3.29 6.11 -3.16
C ARG A 78 3.58 5.54 -4.55
N CYS A 79 2.59 5.00 -5.23
CA CYS A 79 2.75 4.52 -6.61
C CYS A 79 3.19 5.64 -7.57
N LYS A 80 2.60 6.84 -7.44
CA LYS A 80 3.00 8.02 -8.24
C LYS A 80 4.44 8.45 -7.93
N GLN A 81 4.82 8.52 -6.65
CA GLN A 81 6.20 8.82 -6.26
C GLN A 81 7.20 7.77 -6.76
N CYS A 82 6.84 6.48 -6.76
CA CYS A 82 7.66 5.44 -7.36
C CYS A 82 7.88 5.69 -8.86
N ASN A 83 6.84 6.06 -9.60
CA ASN A 83 6.98 6.44 -11.01
C ASN A 83 7.90 7.66 -11.19
N ASP A 84 7.76 8.71 -10.37
CA ASP A 84 8.61 9.91 -10.47
C ASP A 84 10.07 9.61 -10.14
N VAL A 85 10.32 8.79 -9.11
CA VAL A 85 11.68 8.35 -8.75
C VAL A 85 12.28 7.49 -9.85
N SER A 86 11.52 6.57 -10.45
CA SER A 86 11.96 5.79 -11.60
C SER A 86 12.32 6.69 -12.78
N VAL A 87 11.47 7.67 -13.13
CA VAL A 87 11.74 8.65 -14.20
C VAL A 87 12.98 9.49 -13.91
N ARG A 88 13.16 9.97 -12.67
CA ARG A 88 14.36 10.73 -12.28
C ARG A 88 15.63 9.89 -12.27
N HIS A 89 15.53 8.62 -11.90
CA HIS A 89 16.65 7.68 -11.98
C HIS A 89 17.08 7.44 -13.44
N PHE A 90 16.12 7.41 -14.39
CA PHE A 90 16.45 7.34 -15.82
C PHE A 90 17.02 8.64 -16.40
N GLN A 91 16.58 9.81 -15.91
CA GLN A 91 17.11 11.11 -16.36
C GLN A 91 18.54 11.39 -15.88
N GLN A 92 18.98 10.78 -14.78
CA GLN A 92 20.36 10.93 -14.29
C GLN A 92 21.34 9.93 -14.93
N LEU A 93 20.82 9.02 -15.76
CA LEU A 93 21.56 8.00 -16.53
C LEU A 93 21.54 8.26 -18.05
N LEU A 94 20.95 9.37 -18.48
CA LEU A 94 20.97 9.91 -19.85
C LEU A 94 21.80 11.19 -19.87
#